data_AF-A0A2G9PCG6-F1
#
_entry.id   AF-A0A2G9PCG6-F1
#
_cell.length_a   1.000
_cell.length_b   1.000
_cell.length_c   1.000
_cell.angle_alpha   90.00
_cell.angle_beta   90.00
_cell.angle_gamma   90.00
#
_symmetry.space_group_name_H-M   'P 1'
#
loop_
_entity.id
_entity.type
_entity.pdbx_description
1 polymer ?
#
loop_
_entity_poly.entity_id
_entity_poly.type
_entity_poly.pdbx_seq_one_letter_code
_entity_poly.pdbx_strand_id
1 'polypeptide(L)' 'IKTRELVILDEPTDGFSDQQLDKMRGVLEQLKVKQLIIVSHEQKIESFVENVIKFKKDYGISRKE' A
#
# COMPACT_ATOMS: atom_id res chain seq x y z
N ILE A 1 -8.53 -12.55 -18.32
CA ILE A 1 -8.30 -12.77 -16.88
C ILE A 1 -9.33 -11.91 -16.14
N LYS A 2 -10.33 -12.52 -15.48
CA LYS A 2 -11.29 -11.81 -14.61
C LYS A 2 -10.59 -11.54 -13.28
N THR A 3 -9.57 -10.69 -13.29
CA THR A 3 -8.93 -10.25 -12.04
C THR A 3 -9.94 -9.43 -11.28
N ARG A 4 -10.26 -9.90 -10.08
CA ARG A 4 -11.22 -9.31 -9.15
C ARG A 4 -10.92 -7.81 -9.03
N GLU A 5 -11.98 -7.01 -9.05
CA GLU A 5 -11.94 -5.54 -9.11
C GLU A 5 -11.18 -4.88 -7.94
N LEU A 6 -10.81 -5.68 -6.95
CA LEU A 6 -10.06 -5.35 -5.74
C LEU A 6 -8.73 -6.14 -5.72
N VAL A 7 -7.63 -5.43 -5.52
CA VAL A 7 -6.30 -6.00 -5.22
C VAL A 7 -5.88 -5.56 -3.83
N ILE A 8 -5.34 -6.51 -3.05
CA ILE A 8 -4.78 -6.27 -1.73
C ILE A 8 -3.32 -6.72 -1.77
N LEU A 9 -2.41 -5.83 -1.37
CA LEU A 9 -0.98 -6.09 -1.27
C LEU A 9 -0.56 -5.95 0.19
N ASP A 10 0.02 -7.02 0.74
CA ASP A 10 0.50 -7.05 2.12
C ASP A 10 2.03 -6.97 2.13
N GLU A 11 2.56 -5.89 2.71
CA GLU A 11 3.98 -5.51 2.73
C GLU A 11 4.71 -5.74 1.39
N PRO A 12 4.18 -5.24 0.25
CA PRO A 12 4.75 -5.52 -1.07
C PRO A 12 6.08 -4.81 -1.35
N THR A 13 6.51 -3.94 -0.42
CA THR A 13 7.71 -3.12 -0.51
C THR A 13 8.86 -3.63 0.33
N ASP A 14 8.67 -4.71 1.10
CA ASP A 14 9.73 -5.23 1.96
C ASP A 14 11.00 -5.56 1.15
N GLY A 15 12.14 -5.02 1.60
CA GLY A 15 13.43 -5.13 0.92
C GLY A 15 13.60 -4.26 -0.34
N PHE A 16 12.68 -3.35 -0.65
CA PHE A 16 12.82 -2.44 -1.79
C PHE A 16 13.64 -1.21 -1.38
N SER A 17 14.56 -0.80 -2.26
CA SER A 17 15.19 0.51 -2.17
C SER A 17 14.22 1.62 -2.57
N ASP A 18 14.53 2.85 -2.17
CA ASP A 18 13.78 4.04 -2.54
C ASP A 18 13.43 4.13 -4.04
N GLN A 19 14.40 3.83 -4.90
CA GLN A 19 14.21 3.87 -6.35
C GLN A 19 13.28 2.76 -6.86
N GLN A 20 13.23 1.61 -6.18
CA GLN A 20 12.32 0.52 -6.53
C GLN A 20 10.88 0.85 -6.14
N LEU A 21 10.67 1.56 -5.02
CA LEU A 21 9.35 2.06 -4.62
C LEU A 21 8.78 3.01 -5.68
N ASP A 22 9.60 3.91 -6.21
CA ASP A 22 9.19 4.84 -7.26
C ASP A 22 8.81 4.12 -8.56
N LYS A 23 9.50 3.01 -8.89
CA LYS A 23 9.12 2.14 -10.02
C LYS A 23 7.82 1.39 -9.73
N MET A 24 7.64 0.88 -8.51
CA MET A 24 6.45 0.17 -8.09
C MET A 24 5.21 1.05 -8.24
N ARG A 25 5.29 2.33 -7.84
CA ARG A 25 4.24 3.32 -8.07
C ARG A 25 3.77 3.34 -9.52
N GLY A 26 4.70 3.43 -10.47
CA GLY A 26 4.36 3.43 -11.90
C GLY A 26 3.65 2.15 -12.36
N VAL A 27 4.00 1.00 -11.78
CA VAL A 27 3.32 -0.27 -12.04
C VAL A 27 1.92 -0.29 -11.45
N LEU A 28 1.75 0.22 -10.23
CA LEU A 28 0.45 0.32 -9.55
C LEU A 28 -0.51 1.26 -10.28
N GLU A 29 -0.02 2.38 -10.81
CA GLU A 29 -0.80 3.31 -11.64
C GLU A 29 -1.28 2.65 -12.96
N GLN A 30 -0.52 1.69 -13.50
CA GLN A 30 -0.89 0.94 -14.71
C GLN A 30 -1.86 -0.20 -14.45
N LEU A 31 -1.90 -0.70 -13.21
CA LEU A 31 -2.92 -1.65 -12.75
C LEU A 31 -4.28 -0.95 -12.75
N LYS A 32 -5.04 -1.10 -13.84
CA LYS A 32 -6.43 -0.61 -13.98
C LYS A 32 -7.39 -1.41 -13.10
N VAL A 33 -7.18 -1.39 -11.78
CA VAL A 33 -8.04 -2.00 -10.77
C VAL A 33 -8.99 -0.95 -10.21
N LYS A 34 -10.22 -1.35 -9.84
CA LYS A 34 -11.18 -0.39 -9.26
C LYS A 34 -10.78 -0.01 -7.84
N GLN A 35 -10.14 -0.92 -7.12
CA GLN A 35 -9.70 -0.70 -5.75
C GLN A 35 -8.36 -1.39 -5.50
N LEU A 36 -7.43 -0.65 -4.91
CA LEU A 36 -6.13 -1.13 -4.46
C LEU A 36 -5.99 -0.83 -2.97
N ILE A 37 -5.72 -1.86 -2.17
CA ILE A 37 -5.40 -1.72 -0.75
C ILE A 37 -3.95 -2.16 -0.57
N ILE A 38 -3.14 -1.30 0.05
CA ILE A 38 -1.74 -1.60 0.37
C ILE A 38 -1.60 -1.56 1.89
N VAL A 39 -1.05 -2.62 2.45
CA VAL A 39 -0.60 -2.67 3.84
C VAL A 39 0.91 -2.50 3.82
N SER A 40 1.40 -1.43 4.44
CA SER A 40 2.83 -1.17 4.55
C SER A 40 3.11 -0.35 5.81
N HIS A 41 4.29 -0.56 6.40
CA HIS A 41 4.83 0.28 7.46
C HIS A 41 5.71 1.43 6.91
N GLU A 42 5.86 1.55 5.60
CA GLU A 42 6.69 2.59 4.97
C GLU A 42 5.93 3.91 4.74
N GLN A 43 6.46 5.01 5.27
CA GLN A 43 5.87 6.35 5.12
C GLN A 43 5.85 6.84 3.66
N LYS A 44 6.80 6.39 2.83
CA LYS A 44 6.87 6.82 1.43
C LYS A 44 5.63 6.40 0.64
N ILE A 45 5.05 5.25 0.98
CA ILE A 45 3.82 4.73 0.36
C ILE A 45 2.64 5.66 0.60
N GLU A 46 2.59 6.37 1.73
CA GLU A 46 1.55 7.36 2.02
C GLU A 46 1.47 8.45 0.93
N SER A 47 2.59 8.78 0.28
CA SER A 47 2.64 9.79 -0.77
C SER A 47 2.13 9.30 -2.14
N PHE A 48 1.92 7.98 -2.29
CA PHE A 48 1.53 7.35 -3.55
C PHE A 48 0.06 6.96 -3.60
N VAL A 49 -0.64 6.99 -2.46
CA VAL A 49 -2.03 6.56 -2.35
C VAL A 49 -2.96 7.75 -2.19
N GLU A 50 -4.20 7.59 -2.64
CA GLU A 50 -5.24 8.63 -2.52
C GLU A 50 -5.77 8.75 -1.08
N ASN A 51 -5.80 7.63 -0.36
CA ASN A 51 -6.36 7.54 0.99
C ASN A 51 -5.38 6.80 1.90
N VAL A 52 -5.17 7.33 3.10
CA VAL A 52 -4.28 6.73 4.11
C VAL A 52 -5.10 6.39 5.35
N ILE A 53 -4.98 5.16 5.83
CA ILE A 53 -5.54 4.72 7.10
C ILE A 53 -4.38 4.30 7.99
N LYS A 54 -4.10 5.10 9.02
CA LYS A 54 -3.02 4.82 9.97
C LYS A 54 -3.55 3.98 11.12
N PHE A 55 -2.75 2.99 11.52
CA PHE A 55 -3.01 2.17 12.69
C PHE A 55 -1.83 2.27 13.64
N LYS A 56 -2.12 2.38 14.93
CA LYS A 56 -1.14 2.31 16.00
C LYS A 56 -1.53 1.25 17.02
N LYS A 57 -0.55 0.65 17.67
CA LYS A 57 -0.77 -0.35 18.72
C LYS A 57 -0.58 0.30 20.09
N ASP A 58 -1.70 0.61 20.75
CA ASP A 58 -1.72 1.20 22.09
C ASP A 58 -2.07 0.12 23.11
N TYR A 59 -1.14 -0.19 24.03
CA TYR A 59 -1.32 -1.20 25.09
C TYR A 59 -1.75 -2.58 24.56
N GLY A 60 -1.21 -3.00 23.41
CA GLY A 60 -1.56 -4.27 22.79
C GLY A 60 -2.82 -4.25 21.92
N ILE A 61 -3.54 -3.13 21.88
CA ILE A 61 -4.78 -2.95 21.11
C ILE A 61 -4.49 -2.10 19.87
N SER A 62 -4.84 -2.60 18.68
CA SER A 62 -4.77 -1.82 17.45
C SER A 62 -5.87 -0.75 17.45
N ARG A 63 -5.48 0.50 17.22
CA ARG A 63 -6.38 1.66 17.10
C ARG A 63 -6.10 2.37 15.80
N LYS A 64 -7.15 2.82 15.13
CA LYS A 64 -7.00 3.78 14.04
C LYS A 64 -6.51 5.10 14.66
N GLU A 65 -5.48 5.69 14.06
CA GLU A 65 -5.01 7.04 14.42
C GLU A 65 -5.96 8.12 13.91
#